data_AF-A0A831TX10-F1
#
_entry.id   AF-A0A831TX10-F1
#
_cell.length_a   1.000
_cell.length_b   1.000
_cell.length_c   1.000
_cell.angle_alpha   90.00
_cell.angle_beta   90.00
_cell.angle_gamma   90.00
#
_symmetry.space_group_name_H-M   'P 1'
#
loop_
_entity.id
_entity.type
_entity.pdbx_description
1 polymer ?
#
loop_
_entity_poly.entity_id
_entity_poly.type
_entity_poly.pdbx_seq_one_letter_code
_entity_poly.pdbx_strand_id
1 'polypeptide(L)'
;MQPPIVVIGMHRSGTSLIAWMLTALGVYLGPGCGMWDRWSEFATGDPEMEGTAEAADFYALNEGLLLRAGATWNRVEPFLARRDRPLFAAANVARLRAATFGRLRKGYLAPLPANYAGPWGWKDPRTSVTLPYWLRLFPTARVIHVRRDPEAVIESLWRRAQFWASQWEAHRRALPLPRRVGAWLANPGQTLRRAADRALRLLGGTPPPVDPCLDRDYCRLLSETYLAECLRYRRLGERYLEIHYEEVLADPAGAADRLAGFAGVKPLEFHYELAARLEAEGRRVYNVPKHPSCKSDGSIAYLAAAVELLGQLDERGLRADHLFLAAGTSSGGLALAGKVLGEPYRVHAVSVGGSREQVTALVCDAANGAAERLGLDARLEPADISVYDEYVGERYGVPTPACLEAIRLAGRTEGLILDPVYTAKAFSALIDQVRRGTIGPDETVVFVHTGGIPITFAYSEEILAGLAGA
;
A
#
# COMPACT_ATOMS: atom_id res chain seq x y z
N MET A 1 0.57 -5.65 26.69
CA MET A 1 0.87 -5.26 25.30
C MET A 1 1.80 -6.28 24.70
N GLN A 2 1.56 -6.69 23.47
CA GLN A 2 2.48 -7.55 22.73
C GLN A 2 3.85 -6.89 22.58
N PRO A 3 4.92 -7.65 22.29
CA PRO A 3 6.21 -7.04 21.98
C PRO A 3 6.11 -6.11 20.76
N PRO A 4 6.73 -4.92 20.80
CA PRO A 4 6.65 -4.00 19.68
C PRO A 4 7.44 -4.50 18.47
N ILE A 5 6.97 -4.15 17.28
CA ILE A 5 7.66 -4.33 16.00
C ILE A 5 8.42 -3.04 15.66
N VAL A 6 9.73 -3.14 15.49
CA VAL A 6 10.61 -1.99 15.28
C VAL A 6 11.18 -2.03 13.87
N VAL A 7 10.80 -1.07 13.03
CA VAL A 7 11.31 -0.97 11.66
C VAL A 7 12.57 -0.10 11.65
N ILE A 8 13.71 -0.72 11.33
CA ILE A 8 15.03 -0.10 11.22
C ILE A 8 15.58 -0.23 9.80
N GLY A 9 16.64 0.52 9.50
CA GLY A 9 17.26 0.59 8.20
C GLY A 9 17.83 1.97 7.93
N MET A 10 18.64 2.09 6.89
CA MET A 10 19.19 3.37 6.47
C MET A 10 18.08 4.34 6.05
N HIS A 11 18.29 5.65 6.24
CA HIS A 11 17.41 6.64 5.64
C HIS A 11 17.35 6.41 4.12
N ARG A 12 16.15 6.50 3.51
CA ARG A 12 15.90 6.23 2.08
C ARG A 12 16.05 4.76 1.63
N SER A 13 16.21 3.79 2.55
CA SER A 13 16.22 2.36 2.21
C SER A 13 14.83 1.73 1.97
N GLY A 14 13.76 2.52 1.98
CA GLY A 14 12.39 2.00 1.82
C GLY A 14 11.69 1.60 3.12
N THR A 15 12.23 1.97 4.29
CA THR A 15 11.57 1.78 5.59
C THR A 15 10.15 2.36 5.66
N SER A 16 9.84 3.41 4.88
CA SER A 16 8.47 3.95 4.80
C SER A 16 7.50 3.01 4.08
N LEU A 17 7.93 2.39 2.97
CA LEU A 17 7.12 1.40 2.24
C LEU A 17 6.77 0.23 3.15
N ILE A 18 7.75 -0.30 3.88
CA ILE A 18 7.54 -1.38 4.84
C ILE A 18 6.59 -0.97 5.97
N ALA A 19 6.72 0.26 6.49
CA ALA A 19 5.76 0.77 7.48
C ALA A 19 4.33 0.84 6.92
N TRP A 20 4.16 1.27 5.66
CA TRP A 20 2.85 1.29 5.00
C TRP A 20 2.29 -0.11 4.79
N MET A 21 3.11 -1.07 4.34
CA MET A 21 2.68 -2.46 4.22
C MET A 21 2.24 -3.01 5.59
N LEU A 22 3.02 -2.78 6.65
CA LEU A 22 2.66 -3.20 8.01
C LEU A 22 1.37 -2.56 8.50
N THR A 23 1.14 -1.27 8.25
CA THR A 23 -0.12 -0.61 8.61
C THR A 23 -1.31 -1.13 7.81
N ALA A 24 -1.12 -1.44 6.52
CA ALA A 24 -2.14 -2.07 5.68
C ALA A 24 -2.45 -3.52 6.13
N LEU A 25 -1.44 -4.22 6.67
CA LEU A 25 -1.58 -5.54 7.27
C LEU A 25 -2.13 -5.52 8.70
N GLY A 26 -2.23 -4.35 9.32
CA GLY A 26 -2.89 -4.16 10.60
C GLY A 26 -2.02 -3.91 11.82
N VAL A 27 -0.73 -3.68 11.62
CA VAL A 27 0.16 -3.28 12.70
C VAL A 27 -0.03 -1.79 13.01
N TYR A 28 -0.30 -1.48 14.27
CA TYR A 28 -0.33 -0.09 14.72
C TYR A 28 1.08 0.52 14.77
N LEU A 29 1.38 1.44 13.85
CA LEU A 29 2.65 2.20 13.83
C LEU A 29 2.48 3.69 14.19
N GLY A 30 1.34 4.06 14.77
CA GLY A 30 1.08 5.41 15.28
C GLY A 30 0.35 6.35 14.31
N PRO A 31 -0.12 7.52 14.80
CA PRO A 31 -0.84 8.50 13.98
C PRO A 31 0.08 9.06 12.87
N GLY A 32 -0.38 9.10 11.62
CA GLY A 32 0.38 9.65 10.49
C GLY A 32 1.39 8.69 9.83
N CYS A 33 1.45 7.45 10.33
CA CYS A 33 2.17 6.36 9.66
C CYS A 33 1.30 5.60 8.65
N GLY A 34 -0.03 5.77 8.67
CA GLY A 34 -0.93 5.17 7.69
C GLY A 34 -0.85 5.86 6.33
N MET A 35 -0.94 5.07 5.25
CA MET A 35 -1.00 5.59 3.87
C MET A 35 -2.16 6.59 3.70
N TRP A 36 -3.31 6.29 4.30
CA TRP A 36 -4.54 7.08 4.21
C TRP A 36 -4.49 8.40 4.98
N ASP A 37 -3.77 8.46 6.11
CA ASP A 37 -3.59 9.68 6.90
C ASP A 37 -2.80 10.76 6.13
N ARG A 38 -2.08 10.35 5.08
CA ARG A 38 -1.15 11.18 4.32
C ARG A 38 -1.44 11.28 2.84
N TRP A 39 -2.53 10.67 2.38
CA TRP A 39 -2.98 10.75 0.98
C TRP A 39 -3.12 12.20 0.50
N SER A 40 -3.62 13.09 1.37
CA SER A 40 -3.73 14.53 1.07
C SER A 40 -2.37 15.21 0.84
N GLU A 41 -1.29 14.74 1.48
CA GLU A 41 0.06 15.29 1.29
C GLU A 41 0.63 14.88 -0.07
N PHE A 42 0.39 13.63 -0.51
CA PHE A 42 0.82 13.15 -1.84
C PHE A 42 0.08 13.84 -2.99
N ALA A 43 -1.21 14.15 -2.82
CA ALA A 43 -2.03 14.82 -3.83
C ALA A 43 -1.56 16.26 -4.14
N THR A 44 -0.82 16.90 -3.22
CA THR A 44 -0.37 18.30 -3.40
C THR A 44 0.90 18.46 -4.22
N GLY A 45 1.65 17.37 -4.48
CA GLY A 45 2.89 17.44 -5.26
C GLY A 45 4.01 18.30 -4.64
N ASP A 46 3.91 18.66 -3.36
CA ASP A 46 4.89 19.50 -2.68
C ASP A 46 6.13 18.66 -2.25
N PRO A 47 7.31 18.91 -2.82
CA PRO A 47 8.53 18.19 -2.47
C PRO A 47 9.06 18.47 -1.05
N GLU A 48 8.62 19.54 -0.36
CA GLU A 48 8.90 19.74 1.07
C GLU A 48 8.12 18.76 1.97
N MET A 49 7.05 18.18 1.44
CA MET A 49 6.16 17.22 2.12
C MET A 49 6.39 15.78 1.63
N GLU A 50 7.66 15.38 1.44
CA GLU A 50 8.01 13.96 1.37
C GLU A 50 7.64 13.29 2.71
N GLY A 51 6.41 12.77 2.80
CA GLY A 51 5.83 12.20 4.00
C GLY A 51 6.67 11.03 4.56
N THR A 52 7.60 11.32 5.46
CA THR A 52 8.37 10.28 6.15
C THR A 52 7.48 9.60 7.18
N ALA A 53 7.20 8.29 7.05
CA ALA A 53 6.40 7.47 7.98
C ALA A 53 7.01 7.34 9.41
N GLU A 54 7.79 8.32 9.84
CA GLU A 54 8.42 8.34 11.16
C GLU A 54 7.38 8.66 12.23
N ALA A 55 7.31 7.81 13.25
CA ALA A 55 6.47 8.07 14.41
C ALA A 55 6.99 9.30 15.18
N ALA A 56 6.23 10.39 15.20
CA ALA A 56 6.68 11.70 15.71
C ALA A 56 7.26 11.66 17.14
N ASP A 57 6.66 10.89 18.04
CA ASP A 57 7.17 10.73 19.41
C ASP A 57 8.49 9.96 19.45
N PHE A 58 8.65 8.93 18.64
CA PHE A 58 9.92 8.18 18.55
C PHE A 58 11.00 9.01 17.85
N TYR A 59 10.65 9.77 16.82
CA TYR A 59 11.51 10.76 16.19
C TYR A 59 12.09 11.72 17.21
N ALA A 60 11.25 12.35 18.04
CA ALA A 60 11.69 13.33 19.02
C ALA A 60 12.61 12.70 20.09
N LEU A 61 12.34 11.47 20.50
CA LEU A 61 13.16 10.74 21.47
C LEU A 61 14.51 10.35 20.88
N ASN A 62 14.52 9.81 19.65
CA ASN A 62 15.74 9.43 18.95
C ASN A 62 16.61 10.64 18.61
N GLU A 63 16.01 11.73 18.12
CA GLU A 63 16.72 12.98 17.86
C GLU A 63 17.35 13.52 19.15
N GLY A 64 16.59 13.53 20.26
CA GLY A 64 17.11 13.96 21.56
C GLY A 64 18.30 13.13 22.07
N LEU A 65 18.36 11.82 21.76
CA LEU A 65 19.51 10.98 22.10
C LEU A 65 20.76 11.35 21.29
N LEU A 66 20.60 11.56 19.99
CA LEU A 66 21.69 11.93 19.10
C LEU A 66 22.25 13.32 19.49
N LEU A 67 21.38 14.30 19.70
CA LEU A 67 21.77 15.68 20.02
C LEU A 67 22.58 15.77 21.33
N ARG A 68 22.29 14.94 22.33
CA ARG A 68 23.07 14.89 23.59
C ARG A 68 24.52 14.43 23.40
N ALA A 69 24.81 13.75 22.31
CA ALA A 69 26.17 13.39 21.93
C ALA A 69 26.77 14.37 20.90
N GLY A 70 26.08 15.45 20.55
CA GLY A 70 26.46 16.34 19.45
C GLY A 70 26.34 15.68 18.08
N ALA A 71 25.48 14.67 17.95
CA ALA A 71 25.26 13.90 16.73
C ALA A 71 23.92 14.28 16.07
N THR A 72 23.81 13.96 14.79
CA THR A 72 22.57 14.05 14.00
C THR A 72 22.39 12.76 13.22
N TRP A 73 21.24 12.60 12.54
CA TRP A 73 20.97 11.40 11.75
C TRP A 73 21.99 11.18 10.62
N ASN A 74 22.52 12.28 10.06
CA ASN A 74 23.56 12.34 9.02
C ASN A 74 24.96 12.67 9.56
N ARG A 75 25.17 12.52 10.88
CA ARG A 75 26.47 12.63 11.55
C ARG A 75 26.43 11.86 12.87
N VAL A 76 26.51 10.54 12.78
CA VAL A 76 26.24 9.61 13.90
C VAL A 76 27.48 9.27 14.73
N GLU A 77 28.68 9.54 14.24
CA GLU A 77 29.97 9.19 14.84
C GLU A 77 30.13 9.72 16.27
N PRO A 78 29.77 10.99 16.59
CA PRO A 78 29.85 11.50 17.96
C PRO A 78 28.97 10.74 18.95
N PHE A 79 27.85 10.19 18.47
CA PHE A 79 26.96 9.35 19.26
C PHE A 79 27.55 7.95 19.44
N LEU A 80 27.99 7.30 18.36
CA LEU A 80 28.58 5.96 18.42
C LEU A 80 29.80 5.91 19.38
N ALA A 81 30.63 6.96 19.39
CA ALA A 81 31.78 7.07 20.31
C ALA A 81 31.44 7.18 21.81
N ARG A 82 30.19 7.57 22.14
CA ARG A 82 29.72 7.75 23.53
C ARG A 82 28.66 6.74 23.94
N ARG A 83 27.96 6.14 22.98
CA ARG A 83 26.75 5.35 23.17
C ARG A 83 26.91 4.26 24.24
N ASP A 84 28.02 3.54 24.18
CA ASP A 84 28.26 2.37 25.01
C ASP A 84 28.97 2.70 26.34
N ARG A 85 29.28 3.99 26.60
CA ARG A 85 29.86 4.42 27.89
C ARG A 85 28.83 4.21 29.02
N PRO A 86 29.19 3.55 30.15
CA PRO A 86 28.21 3.14 31.17
C PRO A 86 27.32 4.28 31.69
N LEU A 87 27.90 5.40 32.10
CA LEU A 87 27.15 6.55 32.62
C LEU A 87 26.25 7.19 31.56
N PHE A 88 26.75 7.32 30.33
CA PHE A 88 25.98 7.88 29.22
C PHE A 88 24.79 6.98 28.86
N ALA A 89 25.01 5.68 28.79
CA ALA A 89 23.98 4.70 28.51
C ALA A 89 22.92 4.65 29.62
N ALA A 90 23.33 4.59 30.89
CA ALA A 90 22.42 4.56 32.03
C ALA A 90 21.54 5.82 32.10
N ALA A 91 22.14 7.00 31.94
CA ALA A 91 21.43 8.26 31.98
C ALA A 91 20.42 8.41 30.83
N ASN A 92 20.74 7.92 29.63
CA ASN A 92 19.83 7.97 28.49
C ASN A 92 18.69 6.94 28.61
N VAL A 93 18.97 5.73 29.10
CA VAL A 93 17.94 4.71 29.36
C VAL A 93 16.94 5.19 30.41
N ALA A 94 17.41 5.81 31.49
CA ALA A 94 16.52 6.37 32.51
C ALA A 94 15.57 7.45 31.94
N ARG A 95 16.10 8.34 31.08
CA ARG A 95 15.30 9.37 30.41
C ARG A 95 14.31 8.79 29.41
N LEU A 96 14.75 7.84 28.58
CA LEU A 96 13.88 7.10 27.66
C LEU A 96 12.75 6.45 28.44
N ARG A 97 13.04 5.73 29.53
CA ARG A 97 12.04 5.07 30.37
C ARG A 97 10.99 6.07 30.90
N ALA A 98 11.43 7.20 31.45
CA ALA A 98 10.52 8.24 31.93
C ALA A 98 9.62 8.81 30.80
N ALA A 99 10.18 9.04 29.62
CA ALA A 99 9.43 9.56 28.49
C ALA A 99 8.48 8.52 27.86
N THR A 100 8.88 7.25 27.78
CA THR A 100 8.09 6.14 27.23
C THR A 100 6.86 5.85 28.09
N PHE A 101 6.99 5.81 29.41
CA PHE A 101 5.85 5.55 30.30
C PHE A 101 5.04 6.83 30.64
N GLY A 102 5.51 8.00 30.21
CA GLY A 102 4.79 9.27 30.32
C GLY A 102 4.23 9.74 28.97
N ARG A 103 5.04 10.45 28.20
CA ARG A 103 4.65 11.12 26.94
C ARG A 103 4.16 10.14 25.87
N LEU A 104 4.87 9.03 25.65
CA LEU A 104 4.48 8.06 24.62
C LEU A 104 3.17 7.36 24.97
N ARG A 105 2.91 7.06 26.25
CA ARG A 105 1.62 6.52 26.69
C ARG A 105 0.46 7.51 26.52
N LYS A 106 0.69 8.79 26.76
CA LYS A 106 -0.33 9.86 26.64
C LYS A 106 -0.52 10.42 25.22
N GLY A 107 0.47 10.26 24.36
CA GLY A 107 0.44 10.70 22.96
C GLY A 107 0.32 9.50 22.04
N TYR A 108 1.45 8.89 21.70
CA TYR A 108 1.55 7.77 20.77
C TYR A 108 0.57 6.62 20.98
N LEU A 109 0.36 6.14 22.21
CA LEU A 109 -0.54 5.02 22.50
C LEU A 109 -1.94 5.44 22.93
N ALA A 110 -2.19 6.74 23.11
CA ALA A 110 -3.50 7.23 23.58
C ALA A 110 -4.68 6.91 22.65
N PRO A 111 -4.50 6.84 21.30
CA PRO A 111 -5.58 6.40 20.41
C PRO A 111 -5.98 4.93 20.58
N LEU A 112 -5.15 4.10 21.22
CA LEU A 112 -5.44 2.69 21.39
C LEU A 112 -6.35 2.46 22.62
N PRO A 113 -7.30 1.52 22.55
CA PRO A 113 -8.08 1.10 23.71
C PRO A 113 -7.18 0.69 24.89
N ALA A 114 -7.63 0.91 26.13
CA ALA A 114 -6.85 0.58 27.32
C ALA A 114 -6.47 -0.92 27.42
N ASN A 115 -7.28 -1.79 26.80
CA ASN A 115 -7.10 -3.23 26.71
C ASN A 115 -6.53 -3.70 25.35
N TYR A 116 -5.99 -2.80 24.52
CA TYR A 116 -5.45 -3.16 23.22
C TYR A 116 -4.36 -4.23 23.33
N ALA A 117 -4.60 -5.36 22.65
CA ALA A 117 -3.72 -6.52 22.62
C ALA A 117 -3.22 -6.86 21.20
N GLY A 118 -3.52 -6.01 20.22
CA GLY A 118 -3.06 -6.18 18.84
C GLY A 118 -1.58 -5.85 18.64
N PRO A 119 -1.06 -6.12 17.44
CA PRO A 119 0.32 -5.84 17.09
C PRO A 119 0.55 -4.35 16.94
N TRP A 120 1.60 -3.86 17.58
CA TRP A 120 2.01 -2.45 17.53
C TRP A 120 3.51 -2.36 17.35
N GLY A 121 3.99 -1.18 16.98
CA GLY A 121 5.39 -0.97 16.67
C GLY A 121 5.70 0.49 16.39
N TRP A 122 6.86 0.77 15.85
CA TRP A 122 7.17 2.09 15.27
C TRP A 122 8.20 1.96 14.15
N LYS A 123 8.26 2.98 13.30
CA LYS A 123 9.31 3.15 12.30
C LYS A 123 10.04 4.47 12.54
N ASP A 124 11.36 4.41 12.61
CA ASP A 124 12.26 5.57 12.55
C ASP A 124 13.66 5.05 12.19
N PRO A 125 14.26 5.46 11.05
CA PRO A 125 15.60 5.03 10.66
C PRO A 125 16.67 5.31 11.73
N ARG A 126 16.55 6.36 12.54
CA ARG A 126 17.48 6.67 13.66
C ARG A 126 17.44 5.61 14.76
N THR A 127 16.37 4.82 14.80
CA THR A 127 16.30 3.65 15.68
C THR A 127 17.42 2.67 15.37
N SER A 128 17.90 2.58 14.12
CA SER A 128 19.03 1.71 13.74
C SER A 128 20.27 1.89 14.64
N VAL A 129 20.63 3.14 14.96
CA VAL A 129 21.80 3.43 15.80
C VAL A 129 21.47 3.50 17.29
N THR A 130 20.22 3.81 17.64
CA THR A 130 19.74 3.96 19.04
C THR A 130 19.07 2.70 19.61
N LEU A 131 18.92 1.64 18.81
CA LEU A 131 18.28 0.37 19.18
C LEU A 131 18.83 -0.28 20.46
N PRO A 132 20.13 -0.18 20.86
CA PRO A 132 20.58 -0.75 22.12
C PRO A 132 19.81 -0.23 23.33
N TYR A 133 19.35 1.02 23.29
CA TYR A 133 18.59 1.60 24.39
C TYR A 133 17.13 1.13 24.36
N TRP A 134 16.51 1.05 23.19
CA TRP A 134 15.15 0.55 23.03
C TRP A 134 15.03 -0.91 23.45
N LEU A 135 16.01 -1.76 23.14
CA LEU A 135 16.02 -3.16 23.59
C LEU A 135 16.19 -3.32 25.11
N ARG A 136 16.71 -2.31 25.82
CA ARG A 136 16.70 -2.32 27.30
C ARG A 136 15.33 -2.00 27.89
N LEU A 137 14.49 -1.29 27.14
CA LEU A 137 13.10 -0.99 27.54
C LEU A 137 12.14 -2.08 27.09
N PHE A 138 12.35 -2.61 25.88
CA PHE A 138 11.53 -3.63 25.24
C PHE A 138 12.42 -4.83 24.85
N PRO A 139 12.83 -5.66 25.82
CA PRO A 139 13.78 -6.75 25.58
C PRO A 139 13.27 -7.82 24.62
N THR A 140 11.94 -7.96 24.52
CA THR A 140 11.25 -8.91 23.63
C THR A 140 10.87 -8.31 22.28
N ALA A 141 11.21 -7.05 21.99
CA ALA A 141 10.88 -6.40 20.71
C ALA A 141 11.31 -7.24 19.51
N ARG A 142 10.50 -7.19 18.46
CA ARG A 142 10.77 -7.80 17.15
C ARG A 142 11.28 -6.69 16.23
N VAL A 143 12.27 -6.99 15.41
CA VAL A 143 12.99 -5.99 14.60
C VAL A 143 12.87 -6.37 13.13
N ILE A 144 12.44 -5.42 12.30
CA ILE A 144 12.45 -5.56 10.84
C ILE A 144 13.53 -4.63 10.32
N HIS A 145 14.57 -5.20 9.72
CA HIS A 145 15.64 -4.46 9.08
C HIS A 145 15.40 -4.37 7.58
N VAL A 146 15.23 -3.14 7.10
CA VAL A 146 15.01 -2.85 5.68
C VAL A 146 16.33 -2.48 5.01
N ARG A 147 16.79 -3.35 4.11
CA ARG A 147 17.96 -3.19 3.26
C ARG A 147 17.54 -2.73 1.88
N ARG A 148 18.42 -2.00 1.22
CA ARG A 148 18.28 -1.56 -0.17
C ARG A 148 19.65 -1.57 -0.81
N ASP A 149 19.71 -1.64 -2.14
CA ASP A 149 20.93 -1.42 -2.89
C ASP A 149 21.68 -0.16 -2.38
N PRO A 150 22.95 -0.29 -1.95
CA PRO A 150 23.71 0.82 -1.39
C PRO A 150 23.83 2.01 -2.33
N GLU A 151 24.00 1.77 -3.63
CA GLU A 151 24.19 2.85 -4.62
C GLU A 151 22.89 3.64 -4.80
N ALA A 152 21.74 2.96 -4.85
CA ALA A 152 20.43 3.61 -4.84
C ALA A 152 20.17 4.45 -3.58
N VAL A 153 20.65 4.00 -2.41
CA VAL A 153 20.57 4.77 -1.16
C VAL A 153 21.48 6.01 -1.22
N ILE A 154 22.74 5.84 -1.62
CA ILE A 154 23.72 6.93 -1.76
C ILE A 154 23.19 8.01 -2.71
N GLU A 155 22.75 7.61 -3.90
CA GLU A 155 22.17 8.51 -4.90
C GLU A 155 20.97 9.26 -4.33
N SER A 156 20.09 8.57 -3.60
CA SER A 156 18.91 9.20 -3.02
C SER A 156 19.22 10.17 -1.89
N LEU A 157 20.24 9.92 -1.07
CA LEU A 157 20.68 10.83 -0.02
C LEU A 157 21.32 12.09 -0.62
N TRP A 158 22.17 11.89 -1.62
CA TRP A 158 22.87 12.97 -2.31
C TRP A 158 21.90 13.89 -3.03
N ARG A 159 20.96 13.35 -3.82
CA ARG A 159 19.92 14.16 -4.50
C ARG A 159 19.10 14.99 -3.51
N ARG A 160 18.73 14.39 -2.38
CA ARG A 160 18.02 15.10 -1.31
C ARG A 160 18.87 16.24 -0.77
N ALA A 161 20.13 16.00 -0.45
CA ALA A 161 21.03 17.03 0.07
C ALA A 161 21.20 18.18 -0.94
N GLN A 162 21.33 17.87 -2.23
CA GLN A 162 21.38 18.87 -3.31
C GLN A 162 20.10 19.69 -3.41
N PHE A 163 18.94 19.06 -3.34
CA PHE A 163 17.65 19.74 -3.36
C PHE A 163 17.52 20.73 -2.20
N TRP A 164 17.87 20.32 -0.98
CA TRP A 164 17.81 21.22 0.18
C TRP A 164 18.87 22.33 0.11
N ALA A 165 20.05 22.05 -0.45
CA ALA A 165 21.08 23.05 -0.68
C ALA A 165 20.64 24.12 -1.69
N SER A 166 19.96 23.74 -2.78
CA SER A 166 19.46 24.68 -3.79
C SER A 166 18.23 25.48 -3.32
N GLN A 167 17.35 24.87 -2.51
CA GLN A 167 16.21 25.54 -1.88
C GLN A 167 16.63 26.54 -0.79
N TRP A 168 17.72 26.27 -0.06
CA TRP A 168 18.19 27.08 1.07
C TRP A 168 18.49 28.55 0.69
N GLU A 169 19.01 28.80 -0.51
CA GLU A 169 19.29 30.16 -1.00
C GLU A 169 18.01 30.94 -1.36
N ALA A 170 16.99 30.26 -1.90
CA ALA A 170 15.70 30.85 -2.22
C ALA A 170 14.85 31.12 -0.95
N HIS A 171 14.84 30.18 -0.01
CA HIS A 171 14.02 30.22 1.20
C HIS A 171 14.52 31.26 2.24
N ARG A 172 15.82 31.59 2.25
CA ARG A 172 16.41 32.61 3.15
C ARG A 172 15.88 34.03 2.89
N ARG A 173 15.35 34.30 1.69
CA ARG A 173 14.90 35.64 1.28
C ARG A 173 13.39 35.86 1.41
N ALA A 174 12.57 34.82 1.66
CA ALA A 174 11.14 34.88 1.35
C ALA A 174 10.13 34.68 2.51
N LEU A 175 10.53 34.46 3.78
CA LEU A 175 9.57 34.18 4.86
C LEU A 175 9.17 35.42 5.71
N PRO A 176 7.91 35.88 5.68
CA PRO A 176 7.43 36.96 6.54
C PRO A 176 7.35 36.54 8.03
N LEU A 177 7.58 37.51 8.93
CA LEU A 177 7.71 37.33 10.38
C LEU A 177 6.61 36.47 11.06
N PRO A 178 5.31 36.57 10.71
CA PRO A 178 4.25 35.82 11.37
C PRO A 178 4.35 34.30 11.16
N ARG A 179 4.76 33.86 9.96
CA ARG A 179 4.96 32.42 9.68
C ARG A 179 6.17 31.85 10.42
N ARG A 180 7.18 32.69 10.72
CA ARG A 180 8.35 32.29 11.54
C ARG A 180 7.94 32.01 12.99
N VAL A 181 6.98 32.75 13.52
CA VAL A 181 6.43 32.56 14.87
C VAL A 181 5.49 31.34 14.92
N GLY A 182 4.67 31.11 13.89
CA GLY A 182 3.85 29.90 13.80
C GLY A 182 4.68 28.61 13.72
N ALA A 183 5.72 28.59 12.88
CA ALA A 183 6.64 27.46 12.78
C ALA A 183 7.45 27.24 14.07
N TRP A 184 7.72 28.29 14.84
CA TRP A 184 8.37 28.22 16.15
C TRP A 184 7.53 27.44 17.16
N LEU A 185 6.25 27.78 17.25
CA LEU A 185 5.29 27.15 18.17
C LEU A 185 5.00 25.69 17.79
N ALA A 186 4.93 25.39 16.49
CA ALA A 186 4.69 24.04 15.99
C ALA A 186 5.89 23.08 16.19
N ASN A 187 7.12 23.60 16.24
CA ASN A 187 8.34 22.78 16.32
C ASN A 187 9.40 23.38 17.28
N PRO A 188 9.15 23.36 18.60
CA PRO A 188 10.01 23.99 19.59
C PRO A 188 11.42 23.36 19.65
N GLY A 189 11.55 22.06 19.36
CA GLY A 189 12.84 21.34 19.31
C GLY A 189 13.76 21.84 18.19
N GLN A 190 13.23 22.02 16.98
CA GLN A 190 14.00 22.62 15.87
C GLN A 190 14.45 24.04 16.21
N THR A 191 13.68 24.77 17.01
CA THR A 191 14.06 26.15 17.33
C THR A 191 15.03 26.26 18.49
N LEU A 192 14.96 25.36 19.47
CA LEU A 192 16.04 25.15 20.43
C LEU A 192 17.35 24.79 19.72
N ARG A 193 17.30 23.96 18.69
CA ARG A 193 18.45 23.65 17.82
C ARG A 193 18.95 24.90 17.08
N ARG A 194 18.06 25.70 16.48
CA ARG A 194 18.41 26.99 15.85
C ARG A 194 19.01 27.99 16.85
N ALA A 195 18.56 28.00 18.10
CA ALA A 195 19.08 28.84 19.16
C ALA A 195 20.45 28.35 19.66
N ALA A 196 20.65 27.04 19.79
CA ALA A 196 21.93 26.42 20.10
C ALA A 196 22.95 26.67 18.98
N ASP A 197 22.56 26.51 17.72
CA ASP A 197 23.38 26.84 16.55
C ASP A 197 23.73 28.34 16.50
N ARG A 198 22.83 29.21 16.97
CA ARG A 198 23.08 30.66 17.08
C ARG A 198 24.00 31.01 18.25
N ALA A 199 23.90 30.31 19.37
CA ALA A 199 24.81 30.46 20.51
C ALA A 199 26.24 29.99 20.15
N LEU A 200 26.36 28.90 19.38
CA LEU A 200 27.62 28.42 18.81
C LEU A 200 28.29 29.45 17.88
N ARG A 201 27.52 30.24 17.11
CA ARG A 201 28.02 31.35 16.27
C ARG A 201 28.62 32.49 17.09
N LEU A 202 28.01 32.83 18.22
CA LEU A 202 28.48 33.93 19.10
C LEU A 202 29.78 33.57 19.83
N LEU A 203 30.10 32.28 19.93
CA LEU A 203 31.33 31.76 20.53
C LEU A 203 32.48 31.57 19.52
N GLY A 204 32.39 32.15 18.31
CA GLY A 204 33.48 32.15 17.33
C GLY A 204 33.67 30.84 16.55
N GLY A 205 32.73 29.89 16.64
CA GLY A 205 32.76 28.69 15.80
C GLY A 205 32.22 28.97 14.40
N THR A 206 33.01 28.68 13.36
CA THR A 206 32.50 28.52 12.00
C THR A 206 31.37 27.47 12.02
N PRO A 207 30.17 27.74 11.48
CA PRO A 207 29.14 26.71 11.36
C PRO A 207 29.71 25.58 10.49
N PRO A 208 29.33 24.30 10.69
CA PRO A 208 29.70 23.27 9.72
C PRO A 208 29.11 23.71 8.37
N PRO A 209 29.94 24.03 7.36
CA PRO A 209 29.42 24.31 6.05
C PRO A 209 29.09 22.96 5.42
N VAL A 210 27.99 22.89 4.65
CA VAL A 210 27.62 21.75 3.80
C VAL A 210 27.01 20.57 4.58
N ASP A 211 25.76 20.21 4.25
CA ASP A 211 25.17 18.92 4.65
C ASP A 211 26.14 17.81 4.27
N PRO A 212 26.63 16.96 5.20
CA PRO A 212 27.58 15.90 4.89
C PRO A 212 27.14 15.00 3.73
N CYS A 213 25.82 14.87 3.50
CA CYS A 213 25.29 14.10 2.39
C CYS A 213 25.49 14.72 1.00
N LEU A 214 26.08 15.93 0.89
CA LEU A 214 26.54 16.47 -0.39
C LEU A 214 27.84 15.80 -0.88
N ASP A 215 28.56 15.12 0.02
CA ASP A 215 29.68 14.26 -0.30
C ASP A 215 29.18 12.81 -0.48
N ARG A 216 29.41 12.23 -1.66
CA ARG A 216 29.02 10.85 -1.99
C ARG A 216 29.83 9.83 -1.21
N ASP A 217 31.10 10.10 -0.93
CA ASP A 217 31.94 9.19 -0.15
C ASP A 217 31.49 9.18 1.30
N TYR A 218 31.08 10.33 1.83
CA TYR A 218 30.42 10.39 3.13
C TYR A 218 29.07 9.67 3.14
N CYS A 219 28.24 9.80 2.10
CA CYS A 219 26.99 9.04 1.97
C CYS A 219 27.24 7.53 2.02
N ARG A 220 28.31 7.06 1.36
CA ARG A 220 28.73 5.65 1.40
C ARG A 220 29.10 5.22 2.82
N LEU A 221 29.99 5.96 3.48
CA LEU A 221 30.39 5.72 4.87
C LEU A 221 29.18 5.69 5.81
N LEU A 222 28.25 6.64 5.66
CA LEU A 222 27.04 6.74 6.48
C LEU A 222 26.14 5.52 6.25
N SER A 223 25.92 5.12 5.00
CA SER A 223 25.12 3.94 4.63
C SER A 223 25.72 2.66 5.21
N GLU A 224 27.04 2.47 5.07
CA GLU A 224 27.77 1.35 5.65
C GLU A 224 27.68 1.33 7.18
N THR A 225 27.75 2.50 7.82
CA THR A 225 27.62 2.63 9.28
C THR A 225 26.23 2.18 9.75
N TYR A 226 25.16 2.65 9.10
CA TYR A 226 23.80 2.21 9.45
C TYR A 226 23.57 0.72 9.19
N LEU A 227 24.10 0.21 8.07
CA LEU A 227 24.03 -1.20 7.74
C LEU A 227 24.72 -2.06 8.81
N ALA A 228 25.96 -1.71 9.17
CA ALA A 228 26.71 -2.39 10.22
C ALA A 228 25.93 -2.38 11.55
N GLU A 229 25.36 -1.23 11.93
CA GLU A 229 24.57 -1.12 13.15
C GLU A 229 23.31 -1.98 13.14
N CYS A 230 22.60 -2.10 12.01
CA CYS A 230 21.44 -2.98 11.89
C CYS A 230 21.84 -4.47 11.97
N LEU A 231 22.90 -4.87 11.27
CA LEU A 231 23.35 -6.27 11.18
C LEU A 231 23.78 -6.86 12.53
N ARG A 232 24.22 -6.03 13.48
CA ARG A 232 24.53 -6.44 14.86
C ARG A 232 23.38 -7.15 15.56
N TYR A 233 22.15 -6.93 15.11
CA TYR A 233 20.93 -7.48 15.73
C TYR A 233 20.43 -8.77 15.06
N ARG A 234 21.11 -9.30 14.04
CA ARG A 234 20.84 -10.67 13.54
C ARG A 234 20.89 -11.72 14.66
N ARG A 235 21.67 -11.46 15.71
CA ARG A 235 21.73 -12.28 16.94
C ARG A 235 20.40 -12.43 17.69
N LEU A 236 19.38 -11.63 17.37
CA LEU A 236 18.03 -11.76 17.94
C LEU A 236 17.26 -12.96 17.36
N GLY A 237 17.79 -13.65 16.34
CA GLY A 237 17.20 -14.87 15.78
C GLY A 237 15.83 -14.60 15.18
N GLU A 238 14.83 -15.41 15.57
CA GLU A 238 13.44 -15.31 15.10
C GLU A 238 12.75 -13.96 15.37
N ARG A 239 13.34 -13.12 16.24
CA ARG A 239 12.87 -11.75 16.49
C ARG A 239 13.49 -10.72 15.55
N TYR A 240 14.27 -11.13 14.56
CA TYR A 240 14.85 -10.24 13.57
C TYR A 240 14.53 -10.75 12.16
N LEU A 241 13.84 -9.91 11.38
CA LEU A 241 13.54 -10.16 9.98
C LEU A 241 14.30 -9.15 9.12
N GLU A 242 15.05 -9.64 8.15
CA GLU A 242 15.67 -8.82 7.13
C GLU A 242 14.78 -8.81 5.88
N ILE A 243 14.54 -7.63 5.32
CA ILE A 243 13.78 -7.44 4.09
C ILE A 243 14.60 -6.59 3.14
N HIS A 244 14.77 -7.07 1.91
CA HIS A 244 15.39 -6.31 0.84
C HIS A 244 14.32 -5.55 0.07
N TYR A 245 14.55 -4.26 -0.13
CA TYR A 245 13.64 -3.36 -0.84
C TYR A 245 13.38 -3.85 -2.26
N GLU A 246 14.40 -4.36 -2.94
CA GLU A 246 14.31 -4.89 -4.29
C GLU A 246 13.43 -6.15 -4.36
N GLU A 247 13.48 -7.02 -3.34
CA GLU A 247 12.58 -8.19 -3.25
C GLU A 247 11.13 -7.77 -3.06
N VAL A 248 10.89 -6.68 -2.32
CA VAL A 248 9.54 -6.14 -2.11
C VAL A 248 8.96 -5.60 -3.41
N LEU A 249 9.80 -5.04 -4.28
CA LEU A 249 9.35 -4.58 -5.61
C LEU A 249 9.10 -5.74 -6.56
N ALA A 250 9.93 -6.79 -6.50
CA ALA A 250 9.82 -7.96 -7.37
C ALA A 250 8.65 -8.88 -6.98
N ASP A 251 8.41 -9.08 -5.68
CA ASP A 251 7.30 -9.88 -5.16
C ASP A 251 6.63 -9.18 -3.96
N PRO A 252 5.77 -8.17 -4.22
CA PRO A 252 5.06 -7.46 -3.16
C PRO A 252 4.16 -8.35 -2.32
N ALA A 253 3.57 -9.39 -2.92
CA ALA A 253 2.65 -10.31 -2.25
C ALA A 253 3.40 -11.22 -1.27
N GLY A 254 4.49 -11.87 -1.71
CA GLY A 254 5.33 -12.69 -0.83
C GLY A 254 6.00 -11.86 0.25
N ALA A 255 6.42 -10.63 -0.04
CA ALA A 255 6.91 -9.69 0.97
C ALA A 255 5.82 -9.36 2.01
N ALA A 256 4.58 -9.11 1.58
CA ALA A 256 3.45 -8.87 2.47
C ALA A 256 3.14 -10.10 3.34
N ASP A 257 3.20 -11.32 2.81
CA ASP A 257 2.98 -12.55 3.57
C ASP A 257 4.06 -12.77 4.63
N ARG A 258 5.33 -12.54 4.29
CA ARG A 258 6.44 -12.61 5.25
C ARG A 258 6.29 -11.57 6.36
N LEU A 259 5.93 -10.34 6.00
CA LEU A 259 5.63 -9.28 6.95
C LEU A 259 4.46 -9.65 7.85
N ALA A 260 3.40 -10.24 7.29
CA ALA A 260 2.21 -10.64 8.02
C ALA A 260 2.53 -11.73 9.04
N GLY A 261 3.22 -12.80 8.61
CA GLY A 261 3.68 -13.87 9.49
C GLY A 261 4.62 -13.37 10.59
N PHE A 262 5.55 -12.48 10.24
CA PHE A 262 6.44 -11.87 11.23
C PHE A 262 5.74 -10.85 12.13
N ALA A 263 4.67 -10.20 11.70
CA ALA A 263 3.88 -9.33 12.57
C ALA A 263 2.86 -10.11 13.41
N GLY A 264 2.59 -11.37 13.06
CA GLY A 264 1.53 -12.17 13.68
C GLY A 264 0.13 -11.68 13.28
N VAL A 265 -0.01 -11.10 12.10
CA VAL A 265 -1.29 -10.61 11.55
C VAL A 265 -1.76 -11.52 10.42
N LYS A 266 -3.07 -11.66 10.26
CA LYS A 266 -3.68 -12.27 9.08
C LYS A 266 -4.43 -11.18 8.30
N PRO A 267 -4.11 -10.95 7.01
CA PRO A 267 -4.67 -9.82 6.23
C PRO A 267 -6.21 -9.78 6.19
N LEU A 268 -6.87 -10.94 6.09
CA LEU A 268 -8.34 -11.04 6.12
C LEU A 268 -8.94 -10.73 7.49
N GLU A 269 -8.23 -11.03 8.59
CA GLU A 269 -8.68 -10.69 9.94
C GLU A 269 -8.58 -9.17 10.18
N PHE A 270 -7.58 -8.49 9.58
CA PHE A 270 -7.39 -7.05 9.79
C PHE A 270 -8.56 -6.18 9.32
N HIS A 271 -9.15 -6.45 8.15
CA HIS A 271 -10.32 -5.67 7.70
C HIS A 271 -11.49 -5.76 8.70
N TYR A 272 -11.67 -6.92 9.32
CA TYR A 272 -12.69 -7.14 10.35
C TYR A 272 -12.33 -6.48 11.68
N GLU A 273 -11.07 -6.54 12.09
CA GLU A 273 -10.58 -5.84 13.28
C GLU A 273 -10.63 -4.33 13.12
N LEU A 274 -10.32 -3.81 11.94
CA LEU A 274 -10.41 -2.39 11.60
C LEU A 274 -11.85 -1.91 11.67
N ALA A 275 -12.78 -2.65 11.08
CA ALA A 275 -14.21 -2.34 11.16
C ALA A 275 -14.67 -2.30 12.64
N ALA A 276 -14.38 -3.35 13.41
CA ALA A 276 -14.75 -3.42 14.83
C ALA A 276 -14.11 -2.30 15.67
N ARG A 277 -12.85 -1.95 15.40
CA ARG A 277 -12.16 -0.83 16.06
C ARG A 277 -12.82 0.50 15.77
N LEU A 278 -13.11 0.78 14.49
CA LEU A 278 -13.76 2.02 14.07
C LEU A 278 -15.17 2.13 14.69
N GLU A 279 -15.92 1.02 14.76
CA GLU A 279 -17.22 0.97 15.46
C GLU A 279 -17.08 1.24 16.96
N ALA A 280 -16.07 0.67 17.62
CA ALA A 280 -15.78 0.93 19.03
C ALA A 280 -15.37 2.40 19.29
N GLU A 281 -14.82 3.08 18.30
CA GLU A 281 -14.53 4.53 18.32
C GLU A 281 -15.77 5.40 18.03
N GLY A 282 -16.95 4.80 17.90
CA GLY A 282 -18.20 5.50 17.60
C GLY A 282 -18.33 5.93 16.14
N ARG A 283 -17.50 5.39 15.23
CA ARG A 283 -17.66 5.60 13.78
C ARG A 283 -18.76 4.69 13.25
N ARG A 284 -19.44 5.15 12.20
CA ARG A 284 -20.36 4.32 11.42
C ARG A 284 -19.59 3.69 10.25
N VAL A 285 -19.35 2.38 10.31
CA VAL A 285 -18.59 1.66 9.28
C VAL A 285 -19.53 1.04 8.26
N TYR A 286 -19.23 1.24 6.97
CA TYR A 286 -19.85 0.51 5.88
C TYR A 286 -18.85 -0.53 5.35
N ASN A 287 -18.97 -1.76 5.85
CA ASN A 287 -18.10 -2.86 5.45
C ASN A 287 -18.60 -3.46 4.14
N VAL A 288 -18.10 -2.97 3.00
CA VAL A 288 -18.58 -3.39 1.67
C VAL A 288 -18.59 -4.93 1.52
N PRO A 289 -17.50 -5.69 1.76
CA PRO A 289 -17.53 -7.15 1.60
C PRO A 289 -18.51 -7.92 2.50
N LYS A 290 -18.81 -7.40 3.70
CA LYS A 290 -19.74 -8.05 4.65
C LYS A 290 -21.16 -7.52 4.57
N HIS A 291 -21.39 -6.40 3.90
CA HIS A 291 -22.72 -5.82 3.85
C HIS A 291 -23.65 -6.80 3.12
N PRO A 292 -24.78 -7.24 3.74
CA PRO A 292 -25.65 -8.27 3.18
C PRO A 292 -26.11 -7.94 1.76
N SER A 293 -26.27 -6.65 1.47
CA SER A 293 -26.74 -6.15 0.17
C SER A 293 -25.65 -6.06 -0.90
N CYS A 294 -24.36 -6.12 -0.55
CA CYS A 294 -23.26 -5.73 -1.44
C CYS A 294 -23.28 -6.50 -2.76
N LYS A 295 -23.56 -7.81 -2.72
CA LYS A 295 -23.59 -8.63 -3.94
C LYS A 295 -24.75 -8.21 -4.84
N SER A 296 -25.94 -8.04 -4.27
CA SER A 296 -27.13 -7.58 -4.97
C SER A 296 -27.00 -6.15 -5.48
N ASP A 297 -26.35 -5.25 -4.74
CA ASP A 297 -26.08 -3.87 -5.18
C ASP A 297 -25.27 -3.85 -6.49
N GLY A 298 -24.29 -4.75 -6.61
CA GLY A 298 -23.53 -4.92 -7.85
C GLY A 298 -24.40 -5.35 -9.03
N SER A 299 -25.35 -6.26 -8.81
CA SER A 299 -26.30 -6.68 -9.85
C SER A 299 -27.33 -5.60 -10.17
N ILE A 300 -27.79 -4.81 -9.21
CA ILE A 300 -28.68 -3.65 -9.46
C ILE A 300 -27.96 -2.64 -10.38
N ALA A 301 -26.69 -2.34 -10.09
CA ALA A 301 -25.90 -1.40 -10.89
C ALA A 301 -25.77 -1.87 -12.35
N TYR A 302 -25.52 -3.17 -12.58
CA TYR A 302 -25.39 -3.70 -13.93
C TYR A 302 -26.72 -3.98 -14.63
N LEU A 303 -27.84 -4.11 -13.90
CA LEU A 303 -29.17 -4.05 -14.50
C LEU A 303 -29.40 -2.67 -15.11
N ALA A 304 -29.07 -1.60 -14.39
CA ALA A 304 -29.14 -0.24 -14.92
C ALA A 304 -28.19 -0.05 -16.11
N ALA A 305 -26.98 -0.63 -16.06
CA ALA A 305 -26.06 -0.62 -17.21
C ALA A 305 -26.63 -1.35 -18.43
N ALA A 306 -27.39 -2.43 -18.24
CA ALA A 306 -28.06 -3.12 -19.34
C ALA A 306 -29.15 -2.24 -19.98
N VAL A 307 -29.92 -1.51 -19.18
CA VAL A 307 -30.92 -0.54 -19.68
C VAL A 307 -30.25 0.56 -20.50
N GLU A 308 -29.11 1.09 -20.02
CA GLU A 308 -28.32 2.06 -20.78
C GLU A 308 -27.81 1.47 -22.11
N LEU A 309 -27.23 0.27 -22.07
CA LEU A 309 -26.73 -0.43 -23.25
C LEU A 309 -27.83 -0.64 -24.29
N LEU A 310 -29.02 -1.11 -23.86
CA LEU A 310 -30.14 -1.35 -24.76
C LEU A 310 -30.64 -0.06 -25.42
N GLY A 311 -30.70 1.05 -24.67
CA GLY A 311 -31.02 2.36 -25.25
C GLY A 311 -30.01 2.78 -26.31
N GLN A 312 -28.71 2.59 -26.05
CA GLN A 312 -27.65 2.91 -27.01
C GLN A 312 -27.69 2.02 -28.27
N LEU A 313 -28.07 0.75 -28.13
CA LEU A 313 -28.25 -0.18 -29.25
C LEU A 313 -29.46 0.24 -30.11
N ASP A 314 -30.59 0.54 -29.48
CA ASP A 314 -31.81 0.97 -30.16
C ASP A 314 -31.60 2.28 -30.95
N GLU A 315 -30.92 3.28 -30.36
CA GLU A 315 -30.54 4.52 -31.04
C GLU A 315 -29.72 4.30 -32.32
N ARG A 316 -28.99 3.18 -32.40
CA ARG A 316 -28.14 2.80 -33.53
C ARG A 316 -28.81 1.81 -34.47
N GLY A 317 -30.05 1.38 -34.19
CA GLY A 317 -30.74 0.33 -34.92
C GLY A 317 -30.02 -1.02 -34.83
N LEU A 318 -29.28 -1.26 -33.75
CA LEU A 318 -28.56 -2.50 -33.49
C LEU A 318 -29.30 -3.34 -32.45
N ARG A 319 -29.02 -4.64 -32.46
CA ARG A 319 -29.44 -5.57 -31.40
C ARG A 319 -28.26 -6.43 -31.04
N ALA A 320 -28.17 -6.83 -29.77
CA ALA A 320 -27.16 -7.77 -29.31
C ALA A 320 -27.75 -9.18 -29.27
N ASP A 321 -26.96 -10.16 -29.70
CA ASP A 321 -27.26 -11.58 -29.51
C ASP A 321 -26.49 -12.13 -28.30
N HIS A 322 -25.33 -11.53 -28.00
CA HIS A 322 -24.43 -11.98 -26.94
C HIS A 322 -23.82 -10.83 -26.15
N LEU A 323 -23.76 -10.97 -24.82
CA LEU A 323 -22.95 -10.14 -23.94
C LEU A 323 -21.83 -10.97 -23.31
N PHE A 324 -20.57 -10.62 -23.55
CA PHE A 324 -19.41 -11.31 -22.96
C PHE A 324 -18.71 -10.47 -21.91
N LEU A 325 -18.38 -11.08 -20.76
CA LEU A 325 -17.63 -10.42 -19.69
C LEU A 325 -17.00 -11.42 -18.71
N ALA A 326 -16.07 -10.92 -17.89
CA ALA A 326 -15.59 -11.65 -16.73
C ALA A 326 -16.74 -11.83 -15.72
N ALA A 327 -16.86 -13.03 -15.15
CA ALA A 327 -17.98 -13.40 -14.30
C ALA A 327 -17.97 -12.66 -12.95
N GLY A 328 -19.16 -12.27 -12.48
CA GLY A 328 -19.33 -11.60 -11.19
C GLY A 328 -20.75 -11.11 -10.98
N THR A 329 -20.99 -10.27 -9.98
CA THR A 329 -22.33 -9.69 -9.74
C THR A 329 -22.83 -8.88 -10.95
N SER A 330 -21.90 -8.32 -11.73
CA SER A 330 -22.14 -7.63 -13.00
C SER A 330 -22.88 -8.50 -14.03
N SER A 331 -22.43 -9.74 -14.24
CA SER A 331 -23.07 -10.63 -15.22
C SER A 331 -24.49 -11.02 -14.80
N GLY A 332 -24.75 -11.11 -13.49
CA GLY A 332 -26.09 -11.34 -12.95
C GLY A 332 -27.04 -10.19 -13.19
N GLY A 333 -26.56 -8.95 -13.05
CA GLY A 333 -27.34 -7.75 -13.33
C GLY A 333 -27.76 -7.66 -14.80
N LEU A 334 -26.80 -7.89 -15.71
CA LEU A 334 -27.07 -7.93 -17.15
C LEU A 334 -28.06 -9.04 -17.51
N ALA A 335 -27.86 -10.26 -17.00
CA ALA A 335 -28.74 -11.39 -17.32
C ALA A 335 -30.16 -11.20 -16.76
N LEU A 336 -30.28 -10.65 -15.54
CA LEU A 336 -31.57 -10.31 -14.95
C LEU A 336 -32.30 -9.25 -15.77
N ALA A 337 -31.60 -8.21 -16.25
CA ALA A 337 -32.19 -7.19 -17.08
C ALA A 337 -32.76 -7.77 -18.37
N GLY A 338 -31.99 -8.63 -19.07
CA GLY A 338 -32.47 -9.29 -20.28
C GLY A 338 -33.74 -10.09 -20.04
N LYS A 339 -33.78 -10.85 -18.93
CA LYS A 339 -34.97 -11.62 -18.54
C LYS A 339 -36.18 -10.75 -18.22
N VAL A 340 -35.99 -9.67 -17.46
CA VAL A 340 -37.06 -8.75 -17.05
C VAL A 340 -37.61 -7.96 -18.25
N LEU A 341 -36.74 -7.56 -19.17
CA LEU A 341 -37.10 -6.76 -20.34
C LEU A 341 -37.53 -7.61 -21.54
N GLY A 342 -37.37 -8.93 -21.47
CA GLY A 342 -37.69 -9.85 -22.57
C GLY A 342 -36.73 -9.75 -23.75
N GLU A 343 -35.48 -9.34 -23.50
CA GLU A 343 -34.46 -9.23 -24.53
C GLU A 343 -33.86 -10.60 -24.88
N PRO A 344 -33.57 -10.88 -26.16
CA PRO A 344 -33.16 -12.21 -26.61
C PRO A 344 -31.67 -12.49 -26.38
N TYR A 345 -30.87 -11.51 -25.96
CA TYR A 345 -29.42 -11.70 -25.82
C TYR A 345 -29.07 -12.72 -24.75
N ARG A 346 -27.96 -13.43 -24.96
CA ARG A 346 -27.37 -14.33 -23.97
C ARG A 346 -26.19 -13.69 -23.26
N VAL A 347 -26.17 -13.76 -21.93
CA VAL A 347 -24.99 -13.37 -21.14
C VAL A 347 -24.04 -14.56 -20.99
N HIS A 348 -22.78 -14.31 -21.32
CA HIS A 348 -21.66 -15.25 -21.26
C HIS A 348 -20.64 -14.77 -20.22
N ALA A 349 -20.70 -15.35 -19.03
CA ALA A 349 -19.89 -15.01 -17.88
C ALA A 349 -18.67 -15.94 -17.79
N VAL A 350 -17.47 -15.38 -17.93
CA VAL A 350 -16.22 -16.15 -17.95
C VAL A 350 -15.57 -16.10 -16.58
N SER A 351 -15.50 -17.24 -15.91
CA SER A 351 -14.85 -17.38 -14.62
C SER A 351 -13.37 -17.05 -14.71
N VAL A 352 -12.86 -16.46 -13.63
CA VAL A 352 -11.44 -16.16 -13.44
C VAL A 352 -10.80 -17.02 -12.36
N GLY A 353 -11.57 -17.91 -11.72
CA GLY A 353 -11.06 -18.77 -10.65
C GLY A 353 -12.03 -19.82 -10.10
N GLY A 354 -13.33 -19.50 -9.96
CA GLY A 354 -14.33 -20.43 -9.41
C GLY A 354 -14.85 -21.43 -10.45
N SER A 355 -15.40 -22.57 -10.00
CA SER A 355 -16.05 -23.52 -10.91
C SER A 355 -17.33 -22.94 -11.51
N ARG A 356 -17.78 -23.50 -12.63
CA ARG A 356 -19.06 -23.16 -13.27
C ARG A 356 -20.21 -23.14 -12.25
N GLU A 357 -20.31 -24.16 -11.41
CA GLU A 357 -21.38 -24.28 -10.41
C GLU A 357 -21.30 -23.17 -9.37
N GLN A 358 -20.10 -22.90 -8.84
CA GLN A 358 -19.87 -21.87 -7.83
C GLN A 358 -20.19 -20.47 -8.36
N VAL A 359 -19.74 -20.18 -9.58
CA VAL A 359 -19.95 -18.90 -10.23
C VAL A 359 -21.43 -18.73 -10.61
N THR A 360 -22.07 -19.76 -11.15
CA THR A 360 -23.51 -19.73 -11.48
C THR A 360 -24.34 -19.45 -10.23
N ALA A 361 -24.08 -20.16 -9.13
CA ALA A 361 -24.76 -19.92 -7.86
C ALA A 361 -24.57 -18.49 -7.37
N LEU A 362 -23.33 -17.98 -7.35
CA LEU A 362 -23.02 -16.61 -6.93
C LEU A 362 -23.76 -15.56 -7.77
N VAL A 363 -23.81 -15.76 -9.08
CA VAL A 363 -24.44 -14.84 -10.03
C VAL A 363 -25.97 -14.84 -9.86
N CYS A 364 -26.57 -16.03 -9.81
CA CYS A 364 -28.01 -16.18 -9.57
C CYS A 364 -28.42 -15.62 -8.20
N ASP A 365 -27.66 -15.88 -7.13
CA ASP A 365 -27.94 -15.35 -5.80
C ASP A 365 -27.89 -13.82 -5.77
N ALA A 366 -26.86 -13.23 -6.39
CA ALA A 366 -26.72 -11.78 -6.47
C ALA A 366 -27.87 -11.14 -7.25
N ALA A 367 -28.20 -11.69 -8.42
CA ALA A 367 -29.29 -11.24 -9.28
C ALA A 367 -30.66 -11.40 -8.60
N ASN A 368 -30.93 -12.54 -7.98
CA ASN A 368 -32.22 -12.77 -7.31
C ASN A 368 -32.39 -11.87 -6.07
N GLY A 369 -31.32 -11.60 -5.32
CA GLY A 369 -31.36 -10.58 -4.26
C GLY A 369 -31.55 -9.17 -4.81
N ALA A 370 -31.08 -8.87 -6.02
CA ALA A 370 -31.39 -7.60 -6.70
C ALA A 370 -32.86 -7.52 -7.10
N ALA A 371 -33.41 -8.59 -7.68
CA ALA A 371 -34.83 -8.69 -8.05
C ALA A 371 -35.75 -8.48 -6.85
N GLU A 372 -35.47 -9.16 -5.73
CA GLU A 372 -36.24 -9.02 -4.48
C GLU A 372 -36.23 -7.57 -3.97
N ARG A 373 -35.06 -6.93 -3.95
CA ARG A 373 -34.92 -5.55 -3.46
C ARG A 373 -35.55 -4.51 -4.36
N LEU A 374 -35.64 -4.79 -5.65
CA LEU A 374 -36.32 -3.95 -6.64
C LEU A 374 -37.81 -4.27 -6.77
N GLY A 375 -38.30 -5.33 -6.12
CA GLY A 375 -39.70 -5.78 -6.23
C GLY A 375 -40.04 -6.33 -7.61
N LEU A 376 -39.09 -6.95 -8.31
CA LEU A 376 -39.28 -7.50 -9.65
C LEU A 376 -39.87 -8.91 -9.58
N ASP A 377 -40.89 -9.18 -10.39
CA ASP A 377 -41.53 -10.50 -10.52
C ASP A 377 -40.77 -11.38 -11.53
N ALA A 378 -39.46 -11.51 -11.33
CA ALA A 378 -38.57 -12.33 -12.14
C ALA A 378 -37.45 -12.90 -11.28
N ARG A 379 -37.02 -14.12 -11.61
CA ARG A 379 -35.86 -14.78 -11.00
C ARG A 379 -34.92 -15.25 -12.07
N LEU A 380 -33.62 -15.04 -11.86
CA LEU A 380 -32.58 -15.60 -12.72
C LEU A 380 -32.32 -17.04 -12.31
N GLU A 381 -32.55 -17.95 -13.25
CA GLU A 381 -32.30 -19.39 -13.15
C GLU A 381 -30.92 -19.72 -13.75
N PRO A 382 -30.27 -20.83 -13.33
CA PRO A 382 -29.00 -21.26 -13.92
C PRO A 382 -29.04 -21.39 -15.45
N ALA A 383 -30.20 -21.74 -16.01
CA ALA A 383 -30.39 -21.89 -17.45
C ALA A 383 -30.41 -20.55 -18.20
N ASP A 384 -30.55 -19.39 -17.53
CA ASP A 384 -30.63 -18.06 -18.15
C ASP A 384 -29.27 -17.43 -18.45
N ILE A 385 -28.18 -18.01 -17.92
CA ILE A 385 -26.81 -17.49 -18.10
C ILE A 385 -25.86 -18.59 -18.54
N SER A 386 -24.93 -18.28 -19.43
CA SER A 386 -23.83 -19.18 -19.80
C SER A 386 -22.61 -18.87 -18.95
N VAL A 387 -22.07 -19.87 -18.25
CA VAL A 387 -20.85 -19.71 -17.42
C VAL A 387 -19.75 -20.62 -17.95
N TYR A 388 -18.59 -20.04 -18.23
CA TYR A 388 -17.40 -20.74 -18.71
C TYR A 388 -16.31 -20.73 -17.65
N ASP A 389 -15.78 -21.89 -17.27
CA ASP A 389 -14.65 -22.03 -16.34
C ASP A 389 -13.41 -22.65 -16.99
N GLU A 390 -13.50 -23.04 -18.25
CA GLU A 390 -12.43 -23.64 -19.04
C GLU A 390 -11.27 -22.67 -19.33
N TYR A 391 -11.53 -21.35 -19.25
CA TYR A 391 -10.56 -20.29 -19.55
C TYR A 391 -9.79 -19.79 -18.32
N VAL A 392 -10.06 -20.36 -17.13
CA VAL A 392 -9.38 -19.97 -15.88
C VAL A 392 -7.88 -20.27 -15.94
N GLY A 393 -7.48 -21.39 -16.54
CA GLY A 393 -6.09 -21.84 -16.56
C GLY A 393 -5.65 -22.47 -15.24
N GLU A 394 -4.37 -22.29 -14.88
CA GLU A 394 -3.78 -22.90 -13.68
C GLU A 394 -4.52 -22.51 -12.39
N ARG A 395 -4.76 -21.20 -12.21
CA ARG A 395 -5.43 -20.62 -11.04
C ARG A 395 -5.76 -19.15 -11.27
N TYR A 396 -6.56 -18.59 -10.36
CA TYR A 396 -6.83 -17.15 -10.31
C TYR A 396 -5.53 -16.33 -10.28
N GLY A 397 -5.50 -15.24 -11.03
CA GLY A 397 -4.34 -14.34 -11.12
C GLY A 397 -3.20 -14.85 -12.01
N VAL A 398 -3.25 -16.07 -12.56
CA VAL A 398 -2.23 -16.55 -13.51
C VAL A 398 -2.77 -16.41 -14.94
N PRO A 399 -2.06 -15.72 -15.86
CA PRO A 399 -2.46 -15.62 -17.26
C PRO A 399 -2.30 -16.95 -17.99
N THR A 400 -3.16 -17.21 -18.98
CA THR A 400 -3.00 -18.33 -19.91
C THR A 400 -2.41 -17.86 -21.23
N PRO A 401 -1.84 -18.77 -22.06
CA PRO A 401 -1.39 -18.41 -23.41
C PRO A 401 -2.50 -17.78 -24.25
N ALA A 402 -3.74 -18.27 -24.14
CA ALA A 402 -4.90 -17.70 -24.82
C ALA A 402 -5.24 -16.28 -24.32
N CYS A 403 -5.03 -15.97 -23.03
CA CYS A 403 -5.17 -14.62 -22.51
C CYS A 403 -4.13 -13.67 -23.11
N LEU A 404 -2.87 -14.10 -23.17
CA LEU A 404 -1.79 -13.29 -23.75
C LEU A 404 -2.00 -13.05 -25.25
N GLU A 405 -2.52 -14.06 -25.97
CA GLU A 405 -2.95 -13.91 -27.35
C GLU A 405 -4.08 -12.87 -27.48
N ALA A 406 -5.10 -12.94 -26.62
CA ALA A 406 -6.22 -12.01 -26.62
C ALA A 406 -5.77 -10.56 -26.37
N ILE A 407 -4.87 -10.33 -25.39
CA ILE A 407 -4.27 -9.01 -25.12
C ILE A 407 -3.56 -8.49 -26.38
N ARG A 408 -2.75 -9.33 -27.02
CA ARG A 408 -2.00 -8.98 -28.22
C ARG A 408 -2.92 -8.65 -29.39
N LEU A 409 -3.94 -9.48 -29.62
CA LEU A 409 -4.88 -9.30 -30.72
C LEU A 409 -5.66 -8.00 -30.55
N ALA A 410 -6.37 -7.84 -29.43
CA ALA A 410 -7.18 -6.66 -29.14
C ALA A 410 -6.36 -5.36 -29.11
N GLY A 411 -5.15 -5.42 -28.54
CA GLY A 411 -4.25 -4.27 -28.50
C GLY A 411 -3.72 -3.87 -29.87
N ARG A 412 -3.46 -4.82 -30.77
CA ARG A 412 -2.91 -4.53 -32.11
C ARG A 412 -3.98 -4.17 -33.15
N THR A 413 -5.20 -4.69 -33.01
CA THR A 413 -6.27 -4.43 -33.99
C THR A 413 -7.13 -3.24 -33.58
N GLU A 414 -7.51 -3.15 -32.31
CA GLU A 414 -8.49 -2.15 -31.84
C GLU A 414 -7.89 -1.12 -30.87
N GLY A 415 -6.62 -1.27 -30.47
CA GLY A 415 -6.03 -0.45 -29.41
C GLY A 415 -6.66 -0.69 -28.02
N LEU A 416 -7.34 -1.82 -27.84
CA LEU A 416 -8.02 -2.18 -26.59
C LEU A 416 -7.03 -2.85 -25.62
N ILE A 417 -6.94 -2.30 -24.40
CA ILE A 417 -6.04 -2.81 -23.35
C ILE A 417 -6.81 -3.75 -22.43
N LEU A 418 -6.52 -5.04 -22.52
CA LEU A 418 -7.09 -6.08 -21.66
C LEU A 418 -6.10 -6.44 -20.55
N ASP A 419 -6.62 -6.67 -19.34
CA ASP A 419 -5.84 -7.15 -18.21
C ASP A 419 -5.76 -8.69 -18.18
N PRO A 420 -4.63 -9.27 -17.73
CA PRO A 420 -4.39 -10.71 -17.79
C PRO A 420 -5.19 -11.55 -16.79
N VAL A 421 -5.90 -10.92 -15.85
CA VAL A 421 -6.61 -11.61 -14.76
C VAL A 421 -8.10 -11.74 -15.08
N TYR A 422 -8.72 -10.72 -15.68
CA TYR A 422 -10.15 -10.65 -15.91
C TYR A 422 -10.51 -10.49 -17.39
N THR A 423 -10.28 -9.30 -17.95
CA THR A 423 -10.84 -8.93 -19.25
C THR A 423 -10.21 -9.73 -20.39
N ALA A 424 -8.93 -10.10 -20.30
CA ALA A 424 -8.30 -10.98 -21.29
C ALA A 424 -8.84 -12.42 -21.26
N LYS A 425 -9.17 -12.95 -20.08
CA LYS A 425 -9.81 -14.29 -19.98
C LYS A 425 -11.16 -14.29 -20.67
N ALA A 426 -11.98 -13.28 -20.37
CA ALA A 426 -13.28 -13.12 -21.00
C ALA A 426 -13.17 -12.95 -22.52
N PHE A 427 -12.23 -12.12 -22.99
CA PHE A 427 -12.02 -11.90 -24.41
C PHE A 427 -11.45 -13.15 -25.11
N SER A 428 -10.58 -13.92 -24.45
CA SER A 428 -10.07 -15.18 -25.00
C SER A 428 -11.17 -16.23 -25.20
N ALA A 429 -12.17 -16.25 -24.31
CA ALA A 429 -13.35 -17.08 -24.48
C ALA A 429 -14.16 -16.65 -25.69
N LEU A 430 -14.42 -15.34 -25.83
CA LEU A 430 -15.11 -14.80 -27.01
C LEU A 430 -14.40 -15.19 -28.31
N ILE A 431 -13.08 -14.99 -28.38
CA ILE A 431 -12.27 -15.38 -29.55
C ILE A 431 -12.46 -16.87 -29.87
N ASP A 432 -12.38 -17.74 -28.86
CA ASP A 432 -12.55 -19.18 -29.03
C ASP A 432 -13.97 -19.55 -29.51
N GLN A 433 -15.02 -18.95 -28.96
CA GLN A 433 -16.41 -19.21 -29.37
C GLN A 433 -16.66 -18.80 -30.84
N VAL A 434 -16.10 -17.67 -31.28
CA VAL A 434 -16.14 -17.24 -32.69
C VAL A 434 -15.33 -18.19 -33.58
N ARG A 435 -14.11 -18.57 -33.19
CA ARG A 435 -13.26 -19.49 -33.96
C ARG A 435 -13.86 -20.88 -34.12
N ARG A 436 -14.62 -21.35 -33.13
CA ARG A 436 -15.38 -22.61 -33.19
C ARG A 436 -16.66 -22.53 -34.02
N GLY A 437 -17.06 -21.33 -34.44
CA GLY A 437 -18.33 -21.10 -35.13
C GLY A 437 -19.56 -21.31 -34.25
N THR A 438 -19.38 -21.28 -32.91
CA THR A 438 -20.52 -21.28 -31.97
C THR A 438 -21.23 -19.93 -31.98
N ILE A 439 -20.47 -18.86 -32.25
CA ILE A 439 -20.99 -17.54 -32.60
C ILE A 439 -20.75 -17.37 -34.10
N GLY A 440 -21.82 -17.17 -34.86
CA GLY A 440 -21.82 -16.99 -36.30
C GLY A 440 -21.41 -15.58 -36.74
N PRO A 441 -21.13 -15.40 -38.05
CA PRO A 441 -20.71 -14.11 -38.61
C PRO A 441 -21.81 -13.04 -38.63
N ASP A 442 -23.08 -13.45 -38.53
CA ASP A 442 -24.25 -12.56 -38.55
C ASP A 442 -24.74 -12.20 -37.13
N GLU A 443 -24.12 -12.77 -36.08
CA GLU A 443 -24.48 -12.51 -34.69
C GLU A 443 -23.69 -11.32 -34.12
N THR A 444 -24.39 -10.44 -33.40
CA THR A 444 -23.80 -9.25 -32.79
C THR A 444 -23.39 -9.53 -31.34
N VAL A 445 -22.08 -9.37 -31.08
CA VAL A 445 -21.51 -9.50 -29.74
C VAL A 445 -21.20 -8.13 -29.15
N VAL A 446 -21.65 -7.90 -27.92
CA VAL A 446 -21.16 -6.80 -27.09
C VAL A 446 -20.19 -7.37 -26.06
N PHE A 447 -18.94 -6.94 -26.13
CA PHE A 447 -17.96 -7.23 -25.10
C PHE A 447 -18.01 -6.14 -24.01
N VAL A 448 -18.39 -6.50 -22.79
CA VAL A 448 -18.48 -5.56 -21.66
C VAL A 448 -17.11 -5.47 -20.97
N HIS A 449 -16.34 -4.47 -21.37
CA HIS A 449 -15.00 -4.24 -20.86
C HIS A 449 -15.02 -3.64 -19.44
N THR A 450 -14.91 -4.47 -18.40
CA THR A 450 -15.05 -4.06 -16.98
C THR A 450 -13.84 -3.33 -16.39
N GLY A 451 -12.79 -3.07 -17.16
CA GLY A 451 -11.62 -2.29 -16.73
C GLY A 451 -10.39 -3.16 -16.50
N GLY A 452 -9.72 -2.99 -15.35
CA GLY A 452 -8.55 -3.80 -14.98
C GLY A 452 -7.20 -3.26 -15.45
N ILE A 453 -7.16 -2.14 -16.17
CA ILE A 453 -5.92 -1.56 -16.72
C ILE A 453 -4.77 -1.47 -15.69
N PRO A 454 -4.95 -1.02 -14.43
CA PRO A 454 -3.86 -0.96 -13.46
C PRO A 454 -3.19 -2.31 -13.16
N ILE A 455 -3.92 -3.43 -13.35
CA ILE A 455 -3.38 -4.78 -13.16
C ILE A 455 -2.29 -5.07 -14.18
N THR A 456 -2.37 -4.52 -15.40
CA THR A 456 -1.36 -4.76 -16.46
C THR A 456 0.06 -4.41 -16.01
N PHE A 457 0.23 -3.40 -15.14
CA PHE A 457 1.55 -3.02 -14.62
C PHE A 457 2.16 -4.07 -13.68
N ALA A 458 1.33 -4.87 -13.00
CA ALA A 458 1.78 -5.96 -12.14
C ALA A 458 2.20 -7.22 -12.92
N TYR A 459 1.87 -7.29 -14.22
CA TYR A 459 2.14 -8.42 -15.11
C TYR A 459 2.92 -7.99 -16.35
N SER A 460 3.72 -6.92 -16.24
CA SER A 460 4.39 -6.34 -17.41
C SER A 460 5.35 -7.34 -18.06
N GLU A 461 6.02 -8.19 -17.27
CA GLU A 461 6.96 -9.18 -17.81
C GLU A 461 6.23 -10.25 -18.62
N GLU A 462 5.14 -10.81 -18.09
CA GLU A 462 4.33 -11.83 -18.76
C GLU A 462 3.69 -11.30 -20.04
N ILE A 463 3.17 -10.06 -19.98
CA ILE A 463 2.59 -9.40 -21.15
C ILE A 463 3.67 -9.16 -22.21
N LEU A 464 4.83 -8.59 -21.85
CA LEU A 464 5.92 -8.34 -22.79
C LEU A 464 6.46 -9.64 -23.40
N ALA A 465 6.59 -10.71 -22.60
CA ALA A 465 6.98 -12.03 -23.09
C ALA A 465 5.96 -12.58 -24.10
N GLY A 466 4.66 -12.46 -23.81
CA GLY A 466 3.58 -12.86 -24.74
C GLY A 466 3.55 -12.03 -26.03
N LEU A 467 4.00 -10.78 -26.00
CA LEU A 467 4.13 -9.92 -27.18
C LEU A 467 5.38 -10.23 -28.01
N ALA A 468 6.46 -10.71 -27.38
CA ALA A 468 7.76 -10.97 -28.01
C ALA A 468 7.83 -12.31 -28.77
N GLY A 469 6.97 -13.29 -28.46
CA GLY A 469 6.84 -14.55 -29.22
C GLY A 469 6.16 -14.39 -30.58
N ALA A 470 6.43 -13.29 -31.30
CA ALA A 470 5.78 -12.85 -32.54
C ALA A 470 6.61 -13.13 -33.79
#